data_AF-A0A0W0FS19-F1
#
_entry.id   AF-A0A0W0FS19-F1
#
_cell.length_a   1.000
_cell.length_b   1.000
_cell.length_c   1.000
_cell.angle_alpha   90.00
_cell.angle_beta   90.00
_cell.angle_gamma   90.00
#
_symmetry.space_group_name_H-M   'P 1'
#
loop_
_entity.id
_entity.type
_entity.pdbx_description
1 polymer ?
#
loop_
_entity_poly.entity_id
_entity_poly.type
_entity_poly.pdbx_seq_one_letter_code
_entity_poly.pdbx_strand_id
1 'polypeptide(L)'
;MRLRSSSNEEKDQVLSWIRFFSLECWNADAEVLLNVVHLLSNLESLVLWIGPLNFAPQHLEELFDITKRSKGNRCLTCIGELRELSLRFKPYVEKATYYKFLEGSYFDSTLYAISRWPKSLLPSLSIAQDPFNQERHTSVRKGNQLGFAQPIVFFQIEPALPILLRSPTIRATLTSLRFRVPSRNIARSFTQPPPPNPPSFGASKSPNDISDSEEEAERVRKRYTHEYAHFSASPYLSLLDVSTSSIPESSIPSILARFRCLQHLIMDKCSLLTGDLSVRNNGGEWAALAKSFAIAGSFKAQEREKKIAQWLEQLREYEAAQTGGSAGTAGTTVPASTGSGSRRAKKGRRGVATATISLRKEDAAPPPPLLEPDNLKNKLTLPKGWAEGVAQLVKKRQLMRASWRNGVVRVIRFAEMYELRNMNQEVDGDAFGDTEEGLDGLVDIQSVEEFDVDVTETNGCGKAPILCLGGSGHFTGGHSHMEGCGHERARNIWGDEWND
;
A
#
# COMPACT_ATOMS: atom_id res chain seq x y z
N MET A 1 17.82 48.14 31.80
CA MET A 1 18.52 47.55 30.65
C MET A 1 17.43 47.11 29.65
N ARG A 2 17.24 47.81 28.52
CA ARG A 2 16.22 47.40 27.53
C ARG A 2 16.80 46.26 26.69
N LEU A 3 16.12 45.11 26.68
CA LEU A 3 16.40 44.04 25.72
C LEU A 3 16.16 44.61 24.31
N ARG A 4 17.18 44.54 23.45
CA ARG A 4 17.00 44.87 22.03
C ARG A 4 16.07 43.81 21.43
N SER A 5 15.05 44.27 20.70
CA SER A 5 14.26 43.39 19.85
C SER A 5 15.19 42.78 18.79
N SER A 6 15.32 41.45 18.77
CA SER A 6 15.94 40.75 17.65
C SER A 6 15.21 41.10 16.36
N SER A 7 15.96 41.26 15.27
CA SER A 7 15.34 41.48 13.95
C SER A 7 14.53 40.26 13.56
N ASN A 8 13.54 40.42 12.67
CA ASN A 8 12.79 39.26 12.19
C ASN A 8 13.71 38.29 11.43
N GLU A 9 14.75 38.80 10.75
CA GLU A 9 15.78 38.00 10.09
C GLU A 9 16.52 37.06 11.05
N GLU A 10 16.90 37.51 12.26
CA GLU A 10 17.52 36.63 13.27
C GLU A 10 16.57 35.51 13.72
N LYS A 11 15.26 35.80 13.82
CA LYS A 11 14.25 34.80 14.20
C LYS A 11 14.03 33.79 13.08
N ASP A 12 13.87 34.26 11.85
CA ASP A 12 13.68 33.40 10.67
C ASP A 12 14.91 32.51 10.43
N GLN A 13 16.11 33.04 10.71
CA GLN A 13 17.36 32.28 10.68
C GLN A 13 17.39 31.17 11.74
N VAL A 14 17.03 31.46 12.99
CA VAL A 14 16.97 30.43 14.06
C VAL A 14 15.90 29.37 13.76
N LEU A 15 14.73 29.77 13.25
CA LEU A 15 13.67 28.83 12.86
C LEU A 15 14.08 27.91 11.70
N SER A 16 15.00 28.36 10.82
CA SER A 16 15.55 27.54 9.73
C SER A 16 16.52 26.43 10.18
N TRP A 17 17.01 26.50 11.43
CA TRP A 17 17.88 25.46 11.99
C TRP A 17 17.09 24.22 12.46
N ILE A 18 15.79 24.35 12.71
CA ILE A 18 14.94 23.28 13.20
C ILE A 18 14.51 22.39 12.03
N ARG A 19 15.25 21.29 11.84
CA ARG A 19 15.01 20.26 10.81
C ARG A 19 14.19 19.06 11.30
N PHE A 20 14.12 18.84 12.61
CA PHE A 20 13.47 17.68 13.21
C PHE A 20 12.49 18.15 14.28
N PHE A 21 11.24 17.69 14.21
CA PHE A 21 10.24 17.95 15.23
C PHE A 21 9.48 16.66 15.58
N SER A 22 9.49 16.31 16.88
CA SER A 22 8.81 15.13 17.40
C SER A 22 7.88 15.50 18.55
N LEU A 23 6.62 15.07 18.47
CA LEU A 23 5.68 15.06 19.60
C LEU A 23 5.31 13.62 19.96
N GLU A 24 6.06 13.06 20.90
CA GLU A 24 5.85 11.71 21.45
C GLU A 24 5.02 11.75 22.74
N CYS A 25 3.85 12.39 22.69
CA CYS A 25 2.95 12.53 23.83
C CYS A 25 1.47 12.37 23.45
N TRP A 26 0.75 11.57 24.23
CA TRP A 26 -0.70 11.34 24.08
C TRP A 26 -1.58 12.46 24.63
N ASN A 27 -0.99 13.43 25.35
CA ASN A 27 -1.67 14.55 25.98
C ASN A 27 -0.94 15.85 25.60
N ALA A 28 -1.46 16.53 24.58
CA ALA A 28 -0.96 17.77 24.03
C ALA A 28 -2.12 18.55 23.42
N ASP A 29 -1.99 19.87 23.31
CA ASP A 29 -2.94 20.68 22.56
C ASP A 29 -2.52 20.72 21.08
N ALA A 30 -3.39 20.22 20.20
CA ALA A 30 -3.14 20.22 18.77
C ALA A 30 -3.07 21.63 18.17
N GLU A 31 -3.83 22.60 18.67
CA GLU A 31 -3.78 23.99 18.19
C GLU A 31 -2.40 24.59 18.47
N VAL A 32 -1.85 24.33 19.66
CA VAL A 32 -0.49 24.74 20.02
C VAL A 32 0.54 24.08 19.09
N LEU A 33 0.37 22.80 18.77
CA LEU A 33 1.25 22.09 17.84
C LEU A 33 1.17 22.66 16.42
N LEU A 34 -0.03 22.89 15.87
CA LEU A 34 -0.20 23.48 14.55
C LEU A 34 0.52 24.83 14.49
N ASN A 35 0.32 25.70 15.50
CA ASN A 35 1.01 26.98 15.60
C ASN A 35 2.54 26.83 15.65
N VAL A 36 3.08 25.88 16.41
CA VAL A 36 4.54 25.63 16.46
C VAL A 36 5.07 25.15 15.10
N VAL A 37 4.41 24.19 14.47
CA VAL A 37 4.86 23.62 13.18
C VAL A 37 4.81 24.67 12.08
N HIS A 38 3.79 25.55 12.05
CA HIS A 38 3.69 26.64 11.07
C HIS A 38 4.83 27.69 11.15
N LEU A 39 5.48 27.83 12.31
CA LEU A 39 6.64 28.72 12.49
C LEU A 39 7.93 28.14 11.86
N LEU A 40 8.05 26.82 11.77
CA LEU A 40 9.24 26.16 11.21
C LEU A 40 9.38 26.48 9.71
N SER A 41 10.61 26.54 9.20
CA SER A 41 10.90 26.99 7.83
C SER A 41 11.83 26.08 7.02
N ASN A 42 12.32 24.98 7.63
CA ASN A 42 13.13 23.97 6.95
C ASN A 42 12.96 22.58 7.59
N LEU A 43 11.71 22.15 7.78
CA LEU A 43 11.41 20.87 8.44
C LEU A 43 11.69 19.66 7.52
N GLU A 44 12.57 18.76 7.96
CA GLU A 44 12.97 17.53 7.26
C GLU A 44 12.34 16.26 7.87
N SER A 45 12.01 16.23 9.16
CA SER A 45 11.32 15.09 9.79
C SER A 45 10.26 15.54 10.78
N LEU A 46 9.08 14.91 10.71
CA LEU A 46 7.92 15.15 11.56
C LEU A 46 7.38 13.84 12.15
N VAL A 47 7.42 13.73 13.49
CA VAL A 47 6.90 12.57 14.23
C VAL A 47 5.77 13.02 15.15
N LEU A 48 4.60 12.38 15.06
CA LEU A 48 3.39 12.75 15.80
C LEU A 48 2.69 11.54 16.45
N TRP A 49 2.45 11.62 17.76
CA TRP A 49 1.60 10.68 18.49
C TRP A 49 0.16 11.20 18.58
N ILE A 50 -0.74 10.52 17.89
CA ILE A 50 -2.12 10.90 17.65
C ILE A 50 -3.03 10.02 18.51
N GLY A 51 -3.73 10.64 19.45
CA GLY A 51 -4.65 9.98 20.36
C GLY A 51 -6.00 10.69 20.44
N PRO A 52 -7.00 10.04 21.05
CA PRO A 52 -8.35 10.56 21.22
C PRO A 52 -8.43 11.80 22.14
N LEU A 53 -7.38 12.13 22.90
CA LEU A 53 -7.38 13.27 23.83
C LEU A 53 -6.61 14.49 23.31
N ASN A 54 -5.69 14.35 22.36
CA ASN A 54 -4.87 15.44 21.83
C ASN A 54 -5.29 15.88 20.41
N PHE A 55 -5.68 14.94 19.53
CA PHE A 55 -6.04 15.26 18.14
C PHE A 55 -7.51 14.95 17.79
N ALA A 56 -8.02 15.69 16.81
CA ALA A 56 -9.22 15.40 16.06
C ALA A 56 -8.86 15.30 14.56
N PRO A 57 -9.63 14.59 13.72
CA PRO A 57 -9.34 14.48 12.28
C PRO A 57 -9.16 15.82 11.58
N GLN A 58 -9.91 16.85 12.01
CA GLN A 58 -9.87 18.21 11.48
C GLN A 58 -8.49 18.85 11.67
N HIS A 59 -7.80 18.60 12.79
CA HIS A 59 -6.47 19.17 13.05
C HIS A 59 -5.40 18.57 12.12
N LEU A 60 -5.47 17.27 11.82
CA LEU A 60 -4.57 16.65 10.84
C LEU A 60 -4.95 17.07 9.41
N GLU A 61 -6.23 17.22 9.12
CA GLU A 61 -6.68 17.77 7.83
C GLU A 61 -6.16 19.20 7.64
N GLU A 62 -6.21 20.08 8.64
CA GLU A 62 -5.61 21.42 8.54
C GLU A 62 -4.08 21.37 8.37
N LEU A 63 -3.38 20.56 9.17
CA LEU A 63 -1.93 20.42 9.10
C LEU A 63 -1.43 19.93 7.73
N PHE A 64 -2.20 19.08 7.05
CA PHE A 64 -1.82 18.44 5.80
C PHE A 64 -2.50 18.99 4.53
N ASP A 65 -3.58 19.78 4.64
CA ASP A 65 -4.31 20.31 3.49
C ASP A 65 -3.65 21.57 2.91
N ILE A 66 -2.90 21.38 1.83
CA ILE A 66 -2.24 22.43 1.06
C ILE A 66 -3.18 23.53 0.51
N THR A 67 -4.49 23.29 0.47
CA THR A 67 -5.51 24.23 -0.02
C THR A 67 -6.01 25.17 1.08
N LYS A 68 -5.95 24.76 2.36
CA LYS A 68 -6.37 25.55 3.52
C LYS A 68 -5.29 26.54 3.97
N ARG A 69 -4.82 27.35 3.03
CA ARG A 69 -3.98 28.53 3.33
C ARG A 69 -4.83 29.62 4.02
N SER A 70 -5.18 29.39 5.28
CA SER A 70 -5.75 30.43 6.14
C SER A 70 -4.74 31.58 6.27
N LYS A 71 -5.23 32.81 6.47
CA LYS A 71 -4.49 34.07 6.25
C LYS A 71 -3.15 34.14 7.00
N GLY A 72 -2.06 33.75 6.32
CA GLY A 72 -0.68 33.79 6.84
C GLY A 72 -0.06 32.43 7.20
N ASN A 73 -0.84 31.35 7.29
CA ASN A 73 -0.33 30.02 7.63
C ASN A 73 0.29 29.33 6.39
N ARG A 74 1.47 28.73 6.58
CA ARG A 74 2.16 27.92 5.57
C ARG A 74 1.73 26.45 5.71
N CYS A 75 1.58 25.76 4.59
CA CYS A 75 1.34 24.31 4.57
C CYS A 75 2.63 23.51 4.87
N LEU A 76 2.56 22.22 5.25
CA LEU A 76 3.80 21.43 5.46
C LEU A 76 4.73 21.40 4.23
N THR A 77 4.19 21.23 3.02
CA THR A 77 4.99 21.30 1.78
C THR A 77 5.46 22.71 1.42
N CYS A 78 5.05 23.72 2.21
CA CYS A 78 5.48 25.11 2.15
C CYS A 78 6.52 25.43 3.27
N ILE A 79 6.80 24.48 4.17
CA ILE A 79 7.57 24.63 5.42
C ILE A 79 8.94 23.92 5.35
N GLY A 80 9.16 23.02 4.38
CA GLY A 80 10.47 22.38 4.19
C GLY A 80 10.44 21.22 3.21
N GLU A 81 11.60 20.63 2.99
CA GLU A 81 11.76 19.37 2.25
C GLU A 81 11.53 18.18 3.21
N LEU A 82 10.27 17.92 3.58
CA LEU A 82 9.93 16.87 4.54
C LEU A 82 10.30 15.47 4.01
N ARG A 83 11.37 14.88 4.57
CA ARG A 83 11.94 13.58 4.21
C ARG A 83 11.32 12.41 4.96
N GLU A 84 10.82 12.67 6.15
CA GLU A 84 10.18 11.69 7.01
C GLU A 84 8.88 12.23 7.61
N LEU A 85 7.82 11.41 7.53
CA LEU A 85 6.57 11.63 8.23
C LEU A 85 6.20 10.36 9.00
N SER A 86 6.11 10.44 10.32
CA SER A 86 5.73 9.31 11.19
C SER A 86 4.51 9.66 12.04
N LEU A 87 3.39 8.97 11.79
CA LEU A 87 2.09 9.16 12.43
C LEU A 87 1.73 7.91 13.23
N ARG A 88 1.75 8.01 14.56
CA ARG A 88 1.44 6.91 15.47
C ARG A 88 0.08 7.12 16.12
N PHE A 89 -0.89 6.26 15.86
CA PHE A 89 -2.25 6.37 16.34
C PHE A 89 -2.51 5.42 17.53
N LYS A 90 -2.89 5.97 18.69
CA LYS A 90 -3.38 5.19 19.83
C LYS A 90 -4.89 5.39 19.96
N PRO A 91 -5.74 4.51 19.41
CA PRO A 91 -7.19 4.68 19.42
C PRO A 91 -7.85 4.49 20.80
N TYR A 92 -7.14 3.92 21.76
CA TYR A 92 -7.69 3.53 23.06
C TYR A 92 -7.65 4.67 24.07
N VAL A 93 -8.81 4.99 24.65
CA VAL A 93 -8.93 5.74 25.91
C VAL A 93 -8.99 4.79 27.10
N GLU A 94 -8.27 5.12 28.18
CA GLU A 94 -8.36 4.38 29.45
C GLU A 94 -9.70 4.59 30.17
N LYS A 95 -10.42 5.66 29.83
CA LYS A 95 -11.77 6.00 30.32
C LYS A 95 -12.70 6.22 29.14
N ALA A 96 -13.87 5.60 29.14
CA ALA A 96 -14.83 5.70 28.04
C ALA A 96 -15.35 7.15 27.86
N THR A 97 -14.77 7.89 26.93
CA THR A 97 -15.23 9.21 26.50
C THR A 97 -16.27 9.06 25.39
N TYR A 98 -17.55 8.99 25.75
CA TYR A 98 -18.67 8.88 24.81
C TYR A 98 -18.70 9.98 23.73
N TYR A 99 -18.06 11.11 23.97
CA TYR A 99 -18.15 12.33 23.16
C TYR A 99 -17.57 12.23 21.74
N LYS A 100 -16.67 11.28 21.43
CA LYS A 100 -16.06 11.14 20.08
C LYS A 100 -16.70 10.07 19.19
N PHE A 101 -17.65 9.28 19.69
CA PHE A 101 -18.19 8.13 18.92
C PHE A 101 -19.37 8.48 17.98
N LEU A 102 -19.91 9.70 18.07
CA LEU A 102 -21.13 10.11 17.34
C LEU A 102 -20.87 10.99 16.11
N GLU A 103 -19.66 11.55 15.93
CA GLU A 103 -19.31 12.46 14.83
C GLU A 103 -18.23 11.90 13.88
N GLY A 104 -18.26 10.58 13.60
CA GLY A 104 -17.46 10.00 12.51
C GLY A 104 -15.96 10.28 12.57
N SER A 105 -15.35 10.15 13.75
CA SER A 105 -13.98 10.60 14.06
C SER A 105 -12.85 9.75 13.42
N TYR A 106 -12.99 9.39 12.15
CA TYR A 106 -12.00 8.65 11.39
C TYR A 106 -10.97 9.59 10.76
N PHE A 107 -9.72 9.13 10.68
CA PHE A 107 -8.60 9.90 10.14
C PHE A 107 -8.36 9.62 8.65
N ASP A 108 -9.31 9.03 7.93
CA ASP A 108 -9.18 8.77 6.49
C ASP A 108 -8.81 10.04 5.70
N SER A 109 -9.38 11.20 6.06
CA SER A 109 -9.07 12.51 5.45
C SER A 109 -7.57 12.88 5.47
N THR A 110 -6.81 12.38 6.44
CA THR A 110 -5.34 12.54 6.51
C THR A 110 -4.66 11.93 5.29
N LEU A 111 -5.08 10.72 4.86
CA LEU A 111 -4.51 10.05 3.70
C LEU A 111 -4.83 10.81 2.40
N TYR A 112 -6.03 11.40 2.29
CA TYR A 112 -6.43 12.23 1.14
C TYR A 112 -5.77 13.62 1.13
N ALA A 113 -5.45 14.18 2.30
CA ALA A 113 -4.71 15.44 2.39
C ALA A 113 -3.27 15.25 1.91
N ILE A 114 -2.59 14.21 2.41
CA ILE A 114 -1.22 13.85 1.96
C ILE A 114 -1.21 13.45 0.48
N SER A 115 -2.23 12.75 -0.03
CA SER A 115 -2.29 12.36 -1.44
C SER A 115 -2.47 13.52 -2.43
N ARG A 116 -2.72 14.74 -1.95
CA ARG A 116 -2.80 15.97 -2.78
C ARG A 116 -1.48 16.73 -2.83
N TRP A 117 -0.46 16.29 -2.10
CA TRP A 117 0.81 17.01 -2.03
C TRP A 117 1.51 17.08 -3.40
N PRO A 118 2.09 18.24 -3.77
CA PRO A 118 2.88 18.38 -4.99
C PRO A 118 4.17 17.54 -4.90
N LYS A 119 4.73 17.16 -6.05
CA LYS A 119 6.01 16.43 -6.16
C LYS A 119 7.05 17.01 -5.19
N SER A 120 7.46 16.23 -4.20
CA SER A 120 8.33 16.65 -3.08
C SER A 120 9.12 15.45 -2.53
N LEU A 121 10.15 15.70 -1.72
CA LEU A 121 11.13 14.70 -1.28
C LEU A 121 10.72 13.93 -0.02
N LEU A 122 9.70 13.06 -0.09
CA LEU A 122 9.27 12.20 1.04
C LEU A 122 9.65 10.71 0.80
N PRO A 123 10.89 10.27 1.10
CA PRO A 123 11.29 8.86 1.01
C PRO A 123 10.80 7.96 2.15
N SER A 124 10.50 8.51 3.33
CA SER A 124 10.04 7.74 4.50
C SER A 124 8.63 8.15 4.95
N LEU A 125 7.71 7.19 4.99
CA LEU A 125 6.37 7.36 5.54
C LEU A 125 6.05 6.22 6.52
N SER A 126 5.64 6.59 7.73
CA SER A 126 5.16 5.68 8.77
C SER A 126 3.76 6.10 9.21
N ILE A 127 2.80 5.17 9.10
CA ILE A 127 1.43 5.31 9.58
C ILE A 127 1.12 4.03 10.35
N ALA A 128 1.10 4.10 11.67
CA ALA A 128 0.96 2.92 12.53
C ALA A 128 -0.12 3.13 13.59
N GLN A 129 -1.09 2.22 13.66
CA GLN A 129 -2.06 2.14 14.76
C GLN A 129 -1.56 1.14 15.82
N ASP A 130 -1.54 1.55 17.08
CA ASP A 130 -1.19 0.68 18.21
C ASP A 130 -2.16 -0.52 18.31
N PRO A 131 -1.65 -1.76 18.53
CA PRO A 131 -2.51 -2.93 18.71
C PRO A 131 -3.26 -2.89 20.05
N PHE A 132 -4.45 -3.51 20.09
CA PHE A 132 -5.20 -3.63 21.34
C PHE A 132 -4.56 -4.67 22.26
N ASN A 133 -3.90 -4.21 23.31
CA ASN A 133 -3.24 -5.09 24.26
C ASN A 133 -4.23 -5.54 25.36
N GLN A 134 -5.02 -6.58 25.05
CA GLN A 134 -6.12 -7.08 25.89
C GLN A 134 -5.68 -7.47 27.31
N GLU A 135 -4.45 -7.98 27.47
CA GLU A 135 -3.88 -8.40 28.76
C GLU A 135 -3.69 -7.24 29.75
N ARG A 136 -3.35 -6.04 29.24
CA ARG A 136 -3.22 -4.84 30.08
C ARG A 136 -4.57 -4.33 30.61
N HIS A 137 -5.68 -4.73 29.99
CA HIS A 137 -7.03 -4.34 30.39
C HIS A 137 -7.78 -5.38 31.25
N THR A 138 -7.44 -6.68 31.15
CA THR A 138 -8.07 -7.74 31.96
C THR A 138 -7.65 -7.68 33.43
N SER A 139 -6.45 -7.20 33.74
CA SER A 139 -5.94 -7.06 35.11
C SER A 139 -6.71 -6.03 35.97
N VAL A 140 -7.40 -5.07 35.33
CA VAL A 140 -8.13 -3.97 36.01
C VAL A 140 -9.64 -4.27 36.16
N ARG A 141 -10.20 -5.23 35.42
CA ARG A 141 -11.64 -5.54 35.45
C ARG A 141 -11.96 -7.03 35.62
N LYS A 142 -11.89 -7.49 36.87
CA LYS A 142 -12.62 -8.69 37.33
C LYS A 142 -14.13 -8.41 37.38
N GLY A 143 -14.79 -8.35 36.23
CA GLY A 143 -16.24 -8.17 36.13
C GLY A 143 -16.71 -7.84 34.72
N ASN A 144 -17.55 -8.72 34.17
CA ASN A 144 -18.26 -8.61 32.89
C ASN A 144 -17.40 -8.31 31.65
N GLN A 145 -17.02 -9.40 30.96
CA GLN A 145 -16.52 -9.36 29.58
C GLN A 145 -17.63 -8.87 28.63
N LEU A 146 -17.64 -7.57 28.34
CA LEU A 146 -18.10 -7.07 27.05
C LEU A 146 -16.84 -6.75 26.24
N GLY A 147 -16.63 -7.49 25.15
CA GLY A 147 -15.45 -7.32 24.30
C GLY A 147 -15.42 -5.91 23.74
N PHE A 148 -14.46 -5.10 24.18
CA PHE A 148 -14.25 -3.76 23.63
C PHE A 148 -13.70 -3.91 22.21
N ALA A 149 -14.54 -3.66 21.21
CA ALA A 149 -14.11 -3.68 19.82
C ALA A 149 -12.97 -2.66 19.61
N GLN A 150 -11.93 -3.03 18.87
CA GLN A 150 -10.84 -2.11 18.57
C GLN A 150 -11.41 -0.88 17.84
N PRO A 151 -11.24 0.36 18.35
CA PRO A 151 -11.73 1.53 17.65
C PRO A 151 -10.94 1.68 16.35
N ILE A 152 -11.67 1.79 15.25
CA ILE A 152 -11.11 1.86 13.91
C ILE A 152 -10.62 3.30 13.69
N VAL A 153 -9.32 3.49 13.45
CA VAL A 153 -8.76 4.82 13.11
C VAL A 153 -9.12 5.22 11.68
N PHE A 154 -9.07 4.25 10.75
CA PHE A 154 -9.30 4.43 9.32
C PHE A 154 -10.44 3.52 8.83
N PHE A 155 -11.58 4.09 8.51
CA PHE A 155 -12.76 3.35 8.05
C PHE A 155 -12.59 2.90 6.59
N GLN A 156 -12.00 3.73 5.75
CA GLN A 156 -11.94 3.63 4.29
C GLN A 156 -10.52 3.47 3.74
N ILE A 157 -9.71 2.61 4.37
CA ILE A 157 -8.34 2.28 3.92
C ILE A 157 -8.32 1.76 2.47
N GLU A 158 -9.35 1.01 2.07
CA GLU A 158 -9.42 0.35 0.75
C GLU A 158 -9.42 1.34 -0.43
N PRO A 159 -10.22 2.43 -0.45
CA PRO A 159 -10.01 3.51 -1.43
C PRO A 159 -8.80 4.40 -1.11
N ALA A 160 -8.57 4.76 0.16
CA ALA A 160 -7.65 5.85 0.51
C ALA A 160 -6.16 5.53 0.23
N LEU A 161 -5.71 4.32 0.58
CA LEU A 161 -4.29 3.95 0.42
C LEU A 161 -3.88 3.77 -1.05
N PRO A 162 -4.66 3.14 -1.96
CA PRO A 162 -4.36 3.15 -3.39
C PRO A 162 -4.15 4.54 -4.01
N ILE A 163 -4.86 5.56 -3.51
CA ILE A 163 -4.74 6.95 -3.97
C ILE A 163 -3.44 7.55 -3.44
N LEU A 164 -3.19 7.40 -2.13
CA LEU A 164 -1.95 7.87 -1.50
C LEU A 164 -0.71 7.29 -2.19
N LEU A 165 -0.67 5.98 -2.45
CA LEU A 165 0.48 5.33 -3.10
C LEU A 165 0.71 5.74 -4.57
N ARG A 166 -0.30 6.33 -5.22
CA ARG A 166 -0.20 6.86 -6.61
C ARG A 166 -0.01 8.38 -6.66
N SER A 167 -0.11 9.09 -5.53
CA SER A 167 0.02 10.55 -5.46
C SER A 167 1.37 11.06 -5.94
N PRO A 168 1.47 12.32 -6.44
CA PRO A 168 2.71 12.87 -7.01
C PRO A 168 3.92 12.79 -6.09
N THR A 169 3.77 13.16 -4.80
CA THR A 169 4.84 13.02 -3.78
C THR A 169 5.25 11.57 -3.60
N ILE A 170 4.31 10.72 -3.18
CA ILE A 170 4.60 9.35 -2.74
C ILE A 170 5.14 8.51 -3.89
N ARG A 171 4.57 8.65 -5.09
CA ARG A 171 5.00 7.90 -6.27
C ARG A 171 6.42 8.27 -6.68
N ALA A 172 6.79 9.55 -6.58
CA ALA A 172 8.09 10.03 -7.03
C ALA A 172 9.24 9.56 -6.14
N THR A 173 9.05 9.52 -4.81
CA THR A 173 10.18 9.42 -3.86
C THR A 173 10.09 8.33 -2.81
N LEU A 174 8.92 7.76 -2.52
CA LEU A 174 8.77 6.85 -1.38
C LEU A 174 9.58 5.56 -1.57
N THR A 175 10.56 5.35 -0.69
CA THR A 175 11.38 4.12 -0.63
C THR A 175 11.00 3.25 0.56
N SER A 176 10.48 3.83 1.64
CA SER A 176 10.24 3.13 2.91
C SER A 176 8.85 3.43 3.45
N LEU A 177 8.01 2.40 3.57
CA LEU A 177 6.64 2.49 4.06
C LEU A 177 6.43 1.59 5.26
N ARG A 178 5.99 2.16 6.37
CA ARG A 178 5.30 1.43 7.44
C ARG A 178 3.82 1.77 7.39
N PHE A 179 2.97 0.77 7.19
CA PHE A 179 1.52 0.93 7.23
C PHE A 179 0.91 -0.20 8.07
N ARG A 180 0.73 0.06 9.37
CA ARG A 180 0.25 -0.92 10.35
C ARG A 180 -1.16 -0.57 10.80
N VAL A 181 -2.14 -1.42 10.48
CA VAL A 181 -3.51 -1.28 11.00
C VAL A 181 -3.96 -2.63 11.58
N PRO A 182 -3.88 -2.80 12.91
CA PRO A 182 -4.16 -4.06 13.59
C PRO A 182 -5.47 -4.71 13.16
N SER A 183 -5.41 -6.02 12.93
CA SER A 183 -6.57 -6.87 12.56
C SER A 183 -7.30 -6.51 11.26
N ARG A 184 -6.93 -5.45 10.53
CA ARG A 184 -7.57 -5.04 9.28
C ARG A 184 -6.89 -5.70 8.07
N ASN A 185 -7.69 -6.20 7.12
CA ASN A 185 -7.17 -6.69 5.85
C ASN A 185 -6.86 -5.50 4.93
N ILE A 186 -5.58 -5.28 4.65
CA ILE A 186 -5.09 -4.17 3.83
C ILE A 186 -4.49 -4.65 2.49
N ALA A 187 -4.54 -5.95 2.19
CA ALA A 187 -3.91 -6.52 1.00
C ALA A 187 -4.54 -5.99 -0.31
N ARG A 188 -5.86 -5.74 -0.34
CA ARG A 188 -6.54 -5.12 -1.48
C ARG A 188 -6.07 -3.68 -1.70
N SER A 189 -5.90 -2.94 -0.62
CA SER A 189 -5.42 -1.54 -0.62
C SER A 189 -4.00 -1.36 -1.20
N PHE A 190 -3.20 -2.42 -1.22
CA PHE A 190 -1.88 -2.44 -1.88
C PHE A 190 -1.90 -2.94 -3.33
N THR A 191 -2.88 -3.78 -3.68
CA THR A 191 -2.88 -4.54 -4.95
C THR A 191 -3.88 -4.03 -5.98
N GLN A 192 -4.89 -3.28 -5.58
CA GLN A 192 -5.95 -2.78 -6.47
C GLN A 192 -5.68 -1.33 -6.96
N PRO A 193 -6.27 -0.92 -8.10
CA PRO A 193 -6.47 0.49 -8.41
C PRO A 193 -7.45 1.13 -7.41
N PRO A 194 -7.41 2.47 -7.24
CA PRO A 194 -8.46 3.16 -6.50
C PRO A 194 -9.82 2.95 -7.20
N PRO A 195 -10.93 2.84 -6.46
CA PRO A 195 -12.24 2.69 -7.07
C PRO A 195 -12.61 3.96 -7.86
N PRO A 196 -13.35 3.83 -8.98
CA PRO A 196 -13.66 4.96 -9.86
C PRO A 196 -14.56 6.02 -9.22
N ASN A 197 -15.31 5.64 -8.18
CA ASN A 197 -16.06 6.54 -7.31
C ASN A 197 -15.76 6.14 -5.85
N PRO A 198 -14.88 6.85 -5.12
CA PRO A 198 -14.73 6.63 -3.68
C PRO A 198 -16.02 7.06 -2.95
N PRO A 199 -16.40 6.38 -1.85
CA PRO A 199 -17.57 6.76 -1.06
C PRO A 199 -17.45 8.18 -0.48
N SER A 200 -18.53 8.96 -0.53
CA SER A 200 -18.55 10.34 -0.03
C SER A 200 -18.34 10.41 1.50
N PHE A 201 -17.52 11.36 1.95
CA PHE A 201 -17.02 11.50 3.33
C PHE A 201 -18.05 12.03 4.34
N GLY A 202 -19.27 11.48 4.38
CA GLY A 202 -20.40 12.13 5.07
C GLY A 202 -20.72 13.52 4.49
N ALA A 203 -20.09 13.88 3.37
CA ALA A 203 -20.46 15.04 2.57
C ALA A 203 -21.88 14.80 2.07
N SER A 204 -22.76 15.76 2.33
CA SER A 204 -24.18 15.71 1.95
C SER A 204 -24.44 15.70 0.44
N LYS A 205 -23.37 15.73 -0.38
CA LYS A 205 -23.41 15.73 -1.84
C LYS A 205 -22.34 14.77 -2.44
N SER A 206 -22.82 13.78 -3.17
CA SER A 206 -22.12 12.90 -4.12
C SER A 206 -21.61 13.68 -5.34
N PRO A 207 -20.63 13.17 -6.12
CA PRO A 207 -20.31 13.73 -7.46
C PRO A 207 -21.49 13.79 -8.44
N ASN A 208 -22.53 12.98 -8.18
CA ASN A 208 -23.76 12.93 -8.96
C ASN A 208 -24.93 13.70 -8.32
N ASP A 209 -24.76 14.28 -7.12
CA ASP A 209 -25.80 15.09 -6.51
C ASP A 209 -25.80 16.48 -7.13
N ILE A 210 -26.99 16.96 -7.48
CA ILE A 210 -27.18 18.24 -8.15
C ILE A 210 -26.71 19.36 -7.23
N SER A 211 -25.64 20.04 -7.62
CA SER A 211 -25.19 21.28 -6.98
C SER A 211 -25.87 22.48 -7.62
N ASP A 212 -26.19 23.46 -6.79
CA ASP A 212 -26.85 24.70 -7.20
C ASP A 212 -25.89 25.66 -7.95
N SER A 213 -24.60 25.33 -8.02
CA SER A 213 -23.60 26.00 -8.84
C SER A 213 -22.62 25.01 -9.49
N GLU A 214 -22.14 25.35 -10.67
CA GLU A 214 -21.19 24.55 -11.45
C GLU A 214 -19.77 24.59 -10.83
N GLU A 215 -19.39 25.68 -10.16
CA GLU A 215 -18.16 25.74 -9.35
C GLU A 215 -18.15 24.73 -8.20
N GLU A 216 -19.27 24.52 -7.52
CA GLU A 216 -19.36 23.56 -6.41
C GLU A 216 -19.25 22.12 -6.96
N ALA A 217 -19.94 21.80 -8.07
CA ALA A 217 -19.78 20.53 -8.77
C ALA A 217 -18.33 20.31 -9.22
N GLU A 218 -17.66 21.33 -9.75
CA GLU A 218 -16.28 21.21 -10.24
C GLU A 218 -15.27 21.05 -9.09
N ARG A 219 -15.46 21.75 -7.96
CA ARG A 219 -14.69 21.51 -6.73
C ARG A 219 -14.92 20.11 -6.18
N VAL A 220 -16.15 19.61 -6.22
CA VAL A 220 -16.51 18.24 -5.80
C VAL A 220 -15.90 17.21 -6.75
N ARG A 221 -16.00 17.39 -8.07
CA ARG A 221 -15.35 16.52 -9.07
C ARG A 221 -13.84 16.48 -8.84
N LYS A 222 -13.15 17.64 -8.74
CA LYS A 222 -11.71 17.70 -8.44
C LYS A 222 -11.30 17.07 -7.11
N ARG A 223 -12.20 16.91 -6.13
CA ARG A 223 -11.93 16.14 -4.89
C ARG A 223 -11.97 14.62 -5.11
N TYR A 224 -12.65 14.14 -6.14
CA TYR A 224 -12.97 12.72 -6.35
C TYR A 224 -12.47 12.13 -7.69
N THR A 225 -12.12 12.94 -8.68
CA THR A 225 -11.45 12.51 -9.91
C THR A 225 -9.98 12.24 -9.64
N HIS A 226 -9.64 10.97 -9.44
CA HIS A 226 -8.25 10.55 -9.29
C HIS A 226 -7.53 10.53 -10.63
N GLU A 227 -7.08 11.72 -11.07
CA GLU A 227 -6.12 11.92 -12.18
C GLU A 227 -5.01 10.85 -12.17
N TYR A 228 -4.48 10.57 -10.98
CA TYR A 228 -3.41 9.61 -10.73
C TYR A 228 -3.82 8.13 -10.68
N ALA A 229 -5.09 7.77 -10.89
CA ALA A 229 -5.60 6.39 -10.72
C ALA A 229 -4.89 5.36 -11.62
N HIS A 230 -4.46 5.79 -12.80
CA HIS A 230 -3.83 4.94 -13.80
C HIS A 230 -2.31 4.75 -13.59
N PHE A 231 -1.69 5.44 -12.64
CA PHE A 231 -0.25 5.31 -12.42
C PHE A 231 0.14 4.06 -11.60
N SER A 232 1.39 3.61 -11.78
CA SER A 232 2.01 2.62 -10.90
C SER A 232 2.19 3.17 -9.48
N ALA A 233 1.69 2.43 -8.49
CA ALA A 233 1.78 2.75 -7.06
C ALA A 233 3.22 2.58 -6.54
N SER A 234 3.77 3.62 -5.90
CA SER A 234 5.09 3.66 -5.24
C SER A 234 6.18 2.82 -5.94
N PRO A 235 6.55 3.13 -7.20
CA PRO A 235 7.43 2.32 -8.05
C PRO A 235 8.85 2.10 -7.51
N TYR A 236 9.27 2.87 -6.50
CA TYR A 236 10.59 2.83 -5.86
C TYR A 236 10.57 2.26 -4.44
N LEU A 237 9.41 1.77 -3.95
CA LEU A 237 9.28 1.20 -2.61
C LEU A 237 10.21 -0.01 -2.45
N SER A 238 11.17 0.08 -1.53
CA SER A 238 12.17 -0.94 -1.22
C SER A 238 12.00 -1.59 0.15
N LEU A 239 11.32 -0.93 1.09
CA LEU A 239 10.96 -1.49 2.38
C LEU A 239 9.47 -1.30 2.67
N LEU A 240 8.76 -2.39 2.99
CA LEU A 240 7.36 -2.41 3.38
C LEU A 240 7.17 -3.12 4.72
N ASP A 241 6.65 -2.41 5.70
CA ASP A 241 6.31 -2.92 7.03
C ASP A 241 4.78 -2.86 7.23
N VAL A 242 4.14 -4.03 7.21
CA VAL A 242 2.69 -4.22 7.38
C VAL A 242 2.34 -4.94 8.68
N SER A 243 3.29 -5.00 9.61
CA SER A 243 3.19 -5.72 10.89
C SER A 243 1.89 -5.40 11.64
N THR A 244 1.38 -6.36 12.42
CA THR A 244 0.07 -6.38 13.10
C THR A 244 -1.18 -6.38 12.20
N SER A 245 -1.05 -6.03 10.91
CA SER A 245 -2.17 -6.01 9.96
C SER A 245 -2.52 -7.42 9.49
N SER A 246 -3.72 -7.61 8.95
CA SER A 246 -4.09 -8.88 8.30
C SER A 246 -3.69 -8.85 6.82
N ILE A 247 -2.90 -9.84 6.41
CA ILE A 247 -2.54 -10.09 5.01
C ILE A 247 -2.77 -11.58 4.75
N PRO A 248 -3.67 -11.96 3.82
CA PRO A 248 -3.82 -13.36 3.40
C PRO A 248 -2.60 -13.83 2.61
N GLU A 249 -2.19 -15.09 2.82
CA GLU A 249 -1.03 -15.70 2.14
C GLU A 249 -1.11 -15.61 0.62
N SER A 250 -2.30 -15.92 0.09
CA SER A 250 -2.64 -15.83 -1.33
C SER A 250 -2.49 -14.44 -1.94
N SER A 251 -2.38 -13.39 -1.13
CA SER A 251 -2.19 -12.01 -1.59
C SER A 251 -0.74 -11.57 -1.61
N ILE A 252 0.18 -12.27 -0.94
CA ILE A 252 1.60 -11.89 -0.89
C ILE A 252 2.24 -11.90 -2.28
N PRO A 253 2.05 -12.92 -3.15
CA PRO A 253 2.59 -12.89 -4.51
C PRO A 253 2.12 -11.66 -5.31
N SER A 254 0.89 -11.18 -5.09
CA SER A 254 0.36 -9.97 -5.74
C SER A 254 0.99 -8.69 -5.19
N ILE A 255 1.30 -8.62 -3.90
CA ILE A 255 2.04 -7.49 -3.28
C ILE A 255 3.47 -7.44 -3.83
N LEU A 256 4.17 -8.58 -3.86
CA LEU A 256 5.52 -8.72 -4.44
C LEU A 256 5.52 -8.39 -5.95
N ALA A 257 4.50 -8.85 -6.69
CA ALA A 257 4.32 -8.50 -8.10
C ALA A 257 4.10 -7.00 -8.31
N ARG A 258 3.39 -6.31 -7.40
CA ARG A 258 3.14 -4.87 -7.50
C ARG A 258 4.42 -4.06 -7.29
N PHE A 259 5.10 -4.25 -6.16
CA PHE A 259 6.26 -3.45 -5.76
C PHE A 259 7.59 -4.04 -6.25
N ARG A 260 7.94 -3.73 -7.50
CA ARG A 260 9.13 -4.27 -8.20
C ARG A 260 10.48 -4.02 -7.50
N CYS A 261 10.59 -2.97 -6.70
CA CYS A 261 11.82 -2.59 -6.00
C CYS A 261 11.89 -3.13 -4.57
N LEU A 262 10.88 -3.90 -4.12
CA LEU A 262 10.75 -4.33 -2.73
C LEU A 262 11.85 -5.34 -2.36
N GLN A 263 12.72 -4.93 -1.43
CA GLN A 263 13.84 -5.72 -0.91
C GLN A 263 13.55 -6.27 0.49
N HIS A 264 12.76 -5.53 1.28
CA HIS A 264 12.46 -5.85 2.67
C HIS A 264 10.95 -5.84 2.92
N LEU A 265 10.40 -6.97 3.38
CA LEU A 265 9.00 -7.11 3.76
C LEU A 265 8.93 -7.57 5.23
N ILE A 266 8.26 -6.79 6.08
CA ILE A 266 8.08 -7.08 7.51
C ILE A 266 6.60 -7.36 7.78
N MET A 267 6.33 -8.50 8.42
CA MET A 267 4.99 -9.05 8.65
C MET A 267 4.83 -9.57 10.09
N ASP A 268 5.49 -8.92 11.04
CA ASP A 268 5.47 -9.34 12.45
C ASP A 268 4.04 -9.31 12.98
N LYS A 269 3.63 -10.36 13.69
CA LYS A 269 2.27 -10.49 14.27
C LYS A 269 1.13 -10.34 13.24
N CYS A 270 1.41 -10.51 11.95
CA CYS A 270 0.37 -10.68 10.94
C CYS A 270 -0.30 -12.05 11.11
N SER A 271 -1.57 -12.15 10.68
CA SER A 271 -2.41 -13.36 10.79
C SER A 271 -1.80 -14.65 10.21
N LEU A 272 -0.79 -14.52 9.34
CA LEU A 272 0.02 -15.61 8.79
C LEU A 272 0.85 -16.36 9.83
N LEU A 273 1.48 -15.63 10.75
CA LEU A 273 2.50 -16.16 11.66
C LEU A 273 1.93 -16.57 13.02
N THR A 274 0.70 -16.14 13.34
CA THR A 274 0.10 -16.27 14.67
C THR A 274 -0.63 -17.60 14.94
N GLY A 275 -0.59 -18.61 14.05
CA GLY A 275 -1.24 -19.88 14.37
C GLY A 275 -1.15 -21.07 13.39
N ASP A 276 -0.75 -20.91 12.12
CA ASP A 276 -0.83 -22.00 11.13
C ASP A 276 0.54 -22.50 10.62
N LEU A 277 1.35 -21.62 10.02
CA LEU A 277 2.56 -22.01 9.26
C LEU A 277 3.68 -22.67 10.09
N SER A 278 3.72 -22.46 11.41
CA SER A 278 4.74 -23.03 12.30
C SER A 278 4.38 -24.42 12.83
N VAL A 279 3.08 -24.72 12.97
CA VAL A 279 2.57 -25.98 13.54
C VAL A 279 2.25 -27.00 12.43
N ARG A 280 1.95 -26.53 11.22
CA ARG A 280 1.61 -27.41 10.09
C ARG A 280 2.84 -27.96 9.37
N ASN A 281 2.85 -29.28 9.25
CA ASN A 281 3.56 -30.03 8.21
C ASN A 281 5.09 -29.85 8.13
N ASN A 282 5.80 -29.89 9.28
CA ASN A 282 7.26 -30.05 9.36
C ASN A 282 8.10 -29.08 8.48
N GLY A 283 7.65 -27.83 8.32
CA GLY A 283 8.34 -26.81 7.52
C GLY A 283 8.14 -26.91 6.01
N GLY A 284 7.29 -27.82 5.52
CA GLY A 284 6.92 -27.91 4.10
C GLY A 284 6.17 -26.68 3.59
N GLU A 285 5.35 -26.05 4.44
CA GLU A 285 4.63 -24.82 4.10
C GLU A 285 5.58 -23.63 3.92
N TRP A 286 6.65 -23.51 4.73
CA TRP A 286 7.71 -22.52 4.53
C TRP A 286 8.43 -22.67 3.18
N ALA A 287 8.64 -23.91 2.71
CA ALA A 287 9.18 -24.14 1.37
C ALA A 287 8.18 -23.76 0.26
N ALA A 288 6.89 -24.08 0.42
CA ALA A 288 5.86 -23.69 -0.53
C ALA A 288 5.69 -22.16 -0.61
N LEU A 289 5.72 -21.48 0.54
CA LEU A 289 5.68 -20.02 0.65
C LEU A 289 6.90 -19.37 -0.02
N ALA A 290 8.12 -19.84 0.30
CA ALA A 290 9.35 -19.34 -0.31
C ALA A 290 9.40 -19.54 -1.82
N LYS A 291 8.89 -20.68 -2.30
CA LYS A 291 8.69 -20.95 -3.74
C LYS A 291 7.70 -19.98 -4.36
N SER A 292 6.57 -19.68 -3.68
CA SER A 292 5.57 -18.72 -4.14
C SER A 292 6.16 -17.31 -4.30
N PHE A 293 7.06 -16.91 -3.39
CA PHE A 293 7.77 -15.62 -3.45
C PHE A 293 8.74 -15.59 -4.62
N ALA A 294 9.56 -16.63 -4.79
CA ALA A 294 10.49 -16.74 -5.92
C ALA A 294 9.76 -16.63 -7.28
N ILE A 295 8.59 -17.25 -7.43
CA ILE A 295 7.82 -17.20 -8.68
C ILE A 295 6.85 -16.00 -8.80
N ALA A 296 6.80 -15.08 -7.83
CA ALA A 296 5.86 -13.95 -7.81
C ALA A 296 5.95 -13.09 -9.10
N GLY A 297 7.16 -12.90 -9.64
CA GLY A 297 7.38 -12.23 -10.91
C GLY A 297 6.74 -12.92 -12.13
N SER A 298 6.52 -14.24 -12.09
CA SER A 298 5.80 -14.96 -13.15
C SER A 298 4.30 -14.66 -13.12
N PHE A 299 3.68 -14.50 -11.95
CA PHE A 299 2.28 -14.08 -11.84
C PHE A 299 2.11 -12.65 -12.40
N LYS A 300 3.03 -11.74 -12.07
CA LYS A 300 3.07 -10.38 -12.66
C LYS A 300 3.13 -10.42 -14.18
N ALA A 301 4.03 -11.24 -14.74
CA ALA A 301 4.19 -11.37 -16.18
C ALA A 301 2.90 -11.88 -16.84
N GLN A 302 2.21 -12.86 -16.25
CA GLN A 302 0.94 -13.39 -16.76
C GLN A 302 -0.21 -12.38 -16.67
N GLU A 303 -0.30 -11.59 -15.60
CA GLU A 303 -1.32 -10.53 -15.50
C GLU A 303 -1.07 -9.42 -16.53
N ARG A 304 0.20 -9.07 -16.75
CA ARG A 304 0.63 -8.08 -17.75
C ARG A 304 0.41 -8.58 -19.18
N GLU A 305 0.76 -9.83 -19.48
CA GLU A 305 0.47 -10.53 -20.74
C GLU A 305 -1.02 -10.51 -21.06
N LYS A 306 -1.88 -10.79 -20.06
CA LYS A 306 -3.33 -10.70 -20.21
C LYS A 306 -3.80 -9.27 -20.53
N LYS A 307 -3.27 -8.25 -19.85
CA LYS A 307 -3.60 -6.84 -20.12
C LYS A 307 -3.17 -6.41 -21.53
N ILE A 308 -1.97 -6.78 -21.97
CA ILE A 308 -1.47 -6.53 -23.33
C ILE A 308 -2.36 -7.22 -24.36
N ALA A 309 -2.75 -8.49 -24.14
CA ALA A 309 -3.64 -9.21 -25.04
C ALA A 309 -5.03 -8.55 -25.16
N GLN A 310 -5.57 -8.03 -24.05
CA GLN A 310 -6.83 -7.27 -24.04
C GLN A 310 -6.71 -5.94 -24.78
N TRP A 311 -5.63 -5.19 -24.56
CA TRP A 311 -5.36 -3.92 -25.24
C TRP A 311 -5.18 -4.12 -26.77
N LEU A 312 -4.45 -5.16 -27.18
CA LEU A 312 -4.30 -5.53 -28.59
C LEU A 312 -5.62 -5.97 -29.25
N GLU A 313 -6.57 -6.56 -28.50
CA GLU A 313 -7.91 -6.86 -29.03
C GLU A 313 -8.72 -5.58 -29.21
N GLN A 314 -8.71 -4.67 -28.23
CA GLN A 314 -9.40 -3.38 -28.32
C GLN A 314 -8.90 -2.54 -29.51
N LEU A 315 -7.58 -2.57 -29.79
CA LEU A 315 -7.03 -1.92 -30.99
C LEU A 315 -7.55 -2.56 -32.28
N ARG A 316 -7.63 -3.89 -32.37
CA ARG A 316 -8.22 -4.59 -33.54
C ARG A 316 -9.70 -4.22 -33.73
N GLU A 317 -10.48 -4.19 -32.66
CA GLU A 317 -11.89 -3.78 -32.70
C GLU A 317 -12.04 -2.33 -33.19
N TYR A 318 -11.16 -1.43 -32.74
CA TYR A 318 -11.14 -0.02 -33.15
C TYR A 318 -10.75 0.16 -34.63
N GLU A 319 -9.70 -0.51 -35.11
CA GLU A 319 -9.28 -0.50 -36.51
C GLU A 319 -10.35 -1.09 -37.45
N ALA A 320 -11.01 -2.17 -37.04
CA ALA A 320 -12.14 -2.76 -37.76
C ALA A 320 -13.34 -1.81 -37.84
N ALA A 321 -13.64 -1.08 -36.77
CA ALA A 321 -14.71 -0.07 -36.74
C ALA A 321 -14.41 1.12 -37.67
N GLN A 322 -13.15 1.58 -37.75
CA GLN A 322 -12.76 2.64 -38.70
C GLN A 322 -12.82 2.18 -40.16
N THR A 323 -12.32 0.98 -40.47
CA THR A 323 -12.28 0.46 -41.84
C THR A 323 -13.66 0.04 -42.38
N GLY A 324 -14.61 -0.34 -41.50
CA GLY A 324 -15.99 -0.62 -41.88
C GLY A 324 -16.85 0.61 -42.22
N GLY A 325 -16.37 1.83 -41.95
CA GLY A 325 -17.17 3.07 -42.05
C GLY A 325 -17.30 3.72 -43.43
N SER A 326 -16.63 3.20 -44.48
CA SER A 326 -16.55 3.85 -45.81
C SER A 326 -17.12 3.01 -46.97
N ALA A 327 -18.31 2.43 -46.79
CA ALA A 327 -19.02 1.71 -47.85
C ALA A 327 -20.51 2.07 -47.96
N GLY A 328 -20.80 3.12 -48.75
CA GLY A 328 -21.96 3.16 -49.66
C GLY A 328 -23.37 3.40 -49.12
N THR A 329 -23.87 4.63 -49.30
CA THR A 329 -25.31 4.95 -49.21
C THR A 329 -26.00 4.80 -50.58
N ALA A 330 -26.73 3.69 -50.81
CA ALA A 330 -27.86 3.51 -51.75
C ALA A 330 -28.19 1.99 -51.85
N GLY A 331 -29.43 1.49 -51.88
CA GLY A 331 -30.75 2.10 -51.66
C GLY A 331 -31.89 1.13 -52.07
N THR A 332 -32.97 1.07 -51.25
CA THR A 332 -34.37 0.80 -51.69
C THR A 332 -34.88 -0.66 -51.89
N THR A 333 -35.74 -1.12 -50.94
CA THR A 333 -36.94 -2.04 -51.08
C THR A 333 -36.74 -3.55 -51.40
N VAL A 334 -37.59 -4.54 -51.04
CA VAL A 334 -38.85 -4.68 -50.23
C VAL A 334 -39.02 -6.18 -49.80
N PRO A 335 -39.89 -6.57 -48.83
CA PRO A 335 -39.76 -7.86 -48.11
C PRO A 335 -40.78 -8.99 -48.49
N ALA A 336 -40.51 -10.24 -48.07
CA ALA A 336 -41.55 -11.25 -47.76
C ALA A 336 -41.04 -12.46 -46.91
N SER A 337 -41.93 -13.02 -46.09
CA SER A 337 -41.89 -14.32 -45.36
C SER A 337 -41.53 -15.53 -46.25
N THR A 338 -40.97 -16.67 -45.80
CA THR A 338 -41.27 -17.58 -44.65
C THR A 338 -39.98 -18.38 -44.26
N GLY A 339 -39.87 -19.29 -43.28
CA GLY A 339 -40.75 -19.79 -42.20
C GLY A 339 -40.30 -21.19 -41.70
N SER A 340 -40.79 -21.64 -40.51
CA SER A 340 -40.44 -22.91 -39.81
C SER A 340 -39.00 -22.99 -39.24
N GLY A 341 -38.72 -23.52 -38.04
CA GLY A 341 -39.62 -23.97 -36.97
C GLY A 341 -38.98 -24.99 -36.02
N SER A 342 -38.77 -24.63 -34.75
CA SER A 342 -38.64 -25.60 -33.64
C SER A 342 -39.02 -24.96 -32.31
N ARG A 343 -39.72 -25.69 -31.44
CA ARG A 343 -40.34 -25.17 -30.21
C ARG A 343 -39.68 -25.74 -28.94
N ARG A 344 -39.43 -24.83 -27.98
CA ARG A 344 -39.47 -25.00 -26.51
C ARG A 344 -38.99 -26.32 -25.88
N ALA A 345 -38.08 -26.16 -24.91
CA ALA A 345 -38.22 -26.81 -23.60
C ALA A 345 -37.98 -25.78 -22.48
N LYS A 346 -38.97 -25.56 -21.60
CA LYS A 346 -38.79 -24.96 -20.27
C LYS A 346 -38.80 -26.09 -19.24
N LYS A 347 -37.78 -26.21 -18.37
CA LYS A 347 -37.85 -27.13 -17.23
C LYS A 347 -37.01 -26.67 -16.03
N GLY A 348 -37.70 -26.41 -14.93
CA GLY A 348 -37.16 -26.58 -13.57
C GLY A 348 -36.42 -25.41 -12.92
N ARG A 349 -37.11 -24.64 -12.06
CA ARG A 349 -36.51 -24.20 -10.80
C ARG A 349 -36.37 -25.44 -9.90
N ARG A 350 -35.19 -25.68 -9.34
CA ARG A 350 -34.98 -26.45 -8.10
C ARG A 350 -33.98 -25.67 -7.26
N GLY A 351 -34.40 -25.20 -6.09
CA GLY A 351 -33.51 -24.52 -5.15
C GLY A 351 -32.67 -25.54 -4.37
N VAL A 352 -31.53 -25.08 -3.85
CA VAL A 352 -30.78 -25.78 -2.81
C VAL A 352 -30.47 -24.79 -1.69
N ALA A 353 -30.78 -25.24 -0.48
CA ALA A 353 -30.71 -24.62 0.83
C ALA A 353 -29.70 -23.47 1.08
N THR A 354 -30.20 -22.48 1.82
CA THR A 354 -29.47 -21.79 2.89
C THR A 354 -28.80 -22.82 3.82
N ALA A 355 -27.47 -22.79 3.94
CA ALA A 355 -26.74 -23.52 4.97
C ALA A 355 -26.38 -22.56 6.12
N THR A 356 -27.13 -22.64 7.21
CA THR A 356 -26.83 -21.94 8.46
C THR A 356 -25.57 -22.53 9.07
N ILE A 357 -24.42 -21.86 8.95
CA ILE A 357 -23.19 -22.32 9.59
C ILE A 357 -23.30 -22.04 11.10
N SER A 358 -23.20 -23.12 11.87
CA SER A 358 -23.37 -23.12 13.32
C SER A 358 -22.27 -22.31 14.01
N LEU A 359 -22.67 -21.34 14.84
CA LEU A 359 -21.81 -20.74 15.86
C LEU A 359 -21.45 -21.81 16.89
N ARG A 360 -20.28 -22.43 16.72
CA ARG A 360 -19.68 -23.21 17.81
C ARG A 360 -19.07 -22.25 18.81
N LYS A 361 -19.43 -22.44 20.07
CA LYS A 361 -18.79 -21.83 21.23
C LYS A 361 -17.29 -22.14 21.17
N GLU A 362 -16.45 -21.12 21.17
CA GLU A 362 -15.02 -21.28 21.35
C GLU A 362 -14.78 -21.67 22.82
N ASP A 363 -14.46 -22.94 23.06
CA ASP A 363 -13.83 -23.33 24.32
C ASP A 363 -12.41 -22.75 24.33
N ALA A 364 -12.00 -22.18 25.47
CA ALA A 364 -10.80 -21.37 25.57
C ALA A 364 -9.56 -22.12 25.09
N ALA A 365 -8.95 -21.64 24.01
CA ALA A 365 -7.69 -22.17 23.52
C ALA A 365 -6.62 -22.06 24.63
N PRO A 366 -5.84 -23.12 24.89
CA PRO A 366 -4.69 -23.00 25.78
C PRO A 366 -3.70 -21.97 25.23
N PRO A 367 -2.93 -21.28 26.10
CA PRO A 367 -1.95 -20.30 25.64
C PRO A 367 -0.96 -20.95 24.65
N PRO A 368 -0.54 -20.23 23.59
CA PRO A 368 0.36 -20.79 22.59
C PRO A 368 1.67 -21.23 23.25
N PRO A 369 2.20 -22.42 22.90
CA PRO A 369 3.47 -22.88 23.47
C PRO A 369 4.61 -21.95 23.05
N LEU A 370 5.52 -21.70 23.99
CA LEU A 370 6.75 -20.94 23.73
C LEU A 370 7.57 -21.64 22.62
N LEU A 371 7.89 -20.88 21.58
CA LEU A 371 8.57 -21.36 20.36
C LEU A 371 10.08 -21.62 20.59
N GLU A 372 10.44 -22.87 20.84
CA GLU A 372 11.77 -23.50 20.63
C GLU A 372 11.50 -25.02 20.53
N PRO A 373 12.04 -25.82 19.59
CA PRO A 373 13.21 -25.57 18.71
C PRO A 373 12.93 -25.74 17.20
N ASP A 374 11.72 -25.43 16.70
CA ASP A 374 11.40 -25.56 15.26
C ASP A 374 12.02 -24.46 14.35
N ASN A 375 12.58 -23.41 14.96
CA ASN A 375 13.25 -22.30 14.27
C ASN A 375 14.37 -22.76 13.32
N LEU A 376 15.08 -23.85 13.66
CA LEU A 376 16.17 -24.37 12.83
C LEU A 376 15.67 -25.09 11.57
N LYS A 377 14.53 -25.82 11.66
CA LYS A 377 13.94 -26.49 10.50
C LYS A 377 13.42 -25.47 9.49
N ASN A 378 12.77 -24.41 9.96
CA ASN A 378 12.21 -23.36 9.10
C ASN A 378 13.33 -22.60 8.34
N LYS A 379 14.48 -22.35 9.00
CA LYS A 379 15.69 -21.81 8.34
C LYS A 379 16.26 -22.73 7.25
N LEU A 380 16.05 -24.05 7.34
CA LEU A 380 16.53 -25.03 6.35
C LEU A 380 15.56 -25.26 5.18
N THR A 381 14.24 -25.13 5.38
CA THR A 381 13.25 -25.39 4.31
C THR A 381 13.01 -24.19 3.40
N LEU A 382 13.13 -22.96 3.90
CA LEU A 382 12.95 -21.75 3.10
C LEU A 382 13.95 -21.63 1.93
N PRO A 383 15.27 -21.84 2.09
CA PRO A 383 16.21 -21.83 0.97
C PRO A 383 15.91 -22.90 -0.09
N LYS A 384 15.43 -24.07 0.33
CA LYS A 384 15.04 -25.17 -0.58
C LYS A 384 13.84 -24.78 -1.45
N GLY A 385 12.81 -24.20 -0.84
CA GLY A 385 11.62 -23.73 -1.56
C GLY A 385 11.95 -22.60 -2.54
N TRP A 386 12.77 -21.63 -2.10
CA TRP A 386 13.28 -20.56 -2.95
C TRP A 386 14.05 -21.11 -4.16
N ALA A 387 15.01 -22.01 -3.95
CA ALA A 387 15.80 -22.64 -5.01
C ALA A 387 14.93 -23.39 -6.02
N GLU A 388 13.87 -24.08 -5.57
CA GLU A 388 12.90 -24.72 -6.47
C GLU A 388 12.17 -23.68 -7.35
N GLY A 389 11.72 -22.57 -6.77
CA GLY A 389 11.08 -21.48 -7.51
C GLY A 389 12.01 -20.79 -8.51
N VAL A 390 13.27 -20.53 -8.13
CA VAL A 390 14.31 -20.00 -9.03
C VAL A 390 14.58 -20.98 -10.18
N ALA A 391 14.69 -22.28 -9.92
CA ALA A 391 14.86 -23.29 -10.96
C ALA A 391 13.67 -23.33 -11.96
N GLN A 392 12.44 -23.11 -11.49
CA GLN A 392 11.27 -22.97 -12.36
C GLN A 392 11.35 -21.71 -13.24
N LEU A 393 11.80 -20.57 -12.68
CA LEU A 393 12.02 -19.36 -13.47
C LEU A 393 13.12 -19.53 -14.52
N VAL A 394 14.26 -20.15 -14.17
CA VAL A 394 15.35 -20.48 -15.10
C VAL A 394 14.81 -21.31 -16.26
N LYS A 395 14.07 -22.40 -15.98
CA LYS A 395 13.45 -23.23 -17.01
C LYS A 395 12.49 -22.44 -17.91
N LYS A 396 11.66 -21.55 -17.33
CA LYS A 396 10.75 -20.69 -18.10
C LYS A 396 11.52 -19.72 -19.00
N ARG A 397 12.58 -19.07 -18.49
CA ARG A 397 13.43 -18.16 -19.28
C ARG A 397 14.18 -18.88 -20.41
N GLN A 398 14.68 -20.09 -20.19
CA GLN A 398 15.30 -20.90 -21.24
C GLN A 398 14.35 -21.20 -22.40
N LEU A 399 13.07 -21.52 -22.11
CA LEU A 399 12.05 -21.71 -23.14
C LEU A 399 11.78 -20.42 -23.91
N MET A 400 11.66 -19.27 -23.22
CA MET A 400 11.48 -17.97 -23.87
C MET A 400 12.70 -17.59 -24.74
N ARG A 401 13.92 -17.84 -24.27
CA ARG A 401 15.19 -17.62 -25.00
C ARG A 401 15.25 -18.42 -26.31
N ALA A 402 14.82 -19.68 -26.27
CA ALA A 402 14.75 -20.53 -27.46
C ALA A 402 13.72 -20.00 -28.48
N SER A 403 12.52 -19.65 -28.03
CA SER A 403 11.47 -19.11 -28.90
C SER A 403 11.83 -17.74 -29.49
N TRP A 404 12.50 -16.88 -28.73
CA TRP A 404 13.01 -15.57 -29.17
C TRP A 404 14.13 -15.72 -30.20
N ARG A 405 15.13 -16.58 -29.95
CA ARG A 405 16.22 -16.88 -30.90
C ARG A 405 15.72 -17.41 -32.24
N ASN A 406 14.63 -18.17 -32.22
CA ASN A 406 13.99 -18.72 -33.42
C ASN A 406 13.08 -17.70 -34.14
N GLY A 407 12.95 -16.47 -33.65
CA GLY A 407 12.07 -15.44 -34.21
C GLY A 407 10.57 -15.74 -34.06
N VAL A 408 10.19 -16.71 -33.22
CA VAL A 408 8.81 -17.19 -33.09
C VAL A 408 7.95 -16.25 -32.23
N VAL A 409 8.57 -15.60 -31.24
CA VAL A 409 7.89 -14.66 -30.34
C VAL A 409 8.75 -13.44 -30.06
N ARG A 410 8.11 -12.26 -30.05
CA ARG A 410 8.67 -11.05 -29.42
C ARG A 410 8.68 -11.26 -27.91
N VAL A 411 9.80 -10.96 -27.24
CA VAL A 411 9.89 -11.02 -25.77
C VAL A 411 10.28 -9.65 -25.24
N ILE A 412 9.46 -9.19 -24.30
CA ILE A 412 9.64 -7.95 -23.56
C ILE A 412 9.95 -8.28 -22.09
N ARG A 413 10.73 -7.42 -21.44
CA ARG A 413 11.01 -7.47 -19.99
C ARG A 413 10.50 -6.20 -19.31
N PHE A 414 10.52 -6.22 -17.98
CA PHE A 414 10.37 -4.99 -17.21
C PHE A 414 11.69 -4.21 -17.23
N ALA A 415 11.59 -2.89 -17.29
CA ALA A 415 12.71 -1.98 -17.15
C ALA A 415 13.29 -2.03 -15.73
N GLU A 416 14.61 -1.86 -15.63
CA GLU A 416 15.37 -1.83 -14.39
C GLU A 416 15.36 -0.45 -13.72
N MET A 417 15.70 -0.37 -12.44
CA MET A 417 15.50 0.84 -11.62
C MET A 417 16.25 2.06 -12.17
N TYR A 418 17.41 1.88 -12.82
CA TYR A 418 18.15 2.98 -13.45
C TYR A 418 17.51 3.40 -14.78
N GLU A 419 17.06 2.46 -15.62
CA GLU A 419 16.31 2.76 -16.85
C GLU A 419 15.06 3.58 -16.52
N LEU A 420 14.34 3.18 -15.47
CA LEU A 420 13.17 3.86 -14.91
C LEU A 420 13.45 5.19 -14.22
N ARG A 421 14.72 5.52 -13.93
CA ARG A 421 15.12 6.86 -13.44
C ARG A 421 15.54 7.73 -14.61
N ASN A 422 16.29 7.20 -15.56
CA ASN A 422 16.73 7.89 -16.76
C ASN A 422 15.52 8.30 -17.63
N MET A 423 14.55 7.39 -17.82
CA MET A 423 13.26 7.67 -18.47
C MET A 423 12.47 8.82 -17.82
N ASN A 424 12.71 9.11 -16.54
CA ASN A 424 12.05 10.20 -15.81
C ASN A 424 12.89 11.49 -15.79
N GLN A 425 14.17 11.44 -16.19
CA GLN A 425 15.10 12.56 -16.14
C GLN A 425 15.28 13.23 -17.52
N GLU A 426 15.06 12.48 -18.61
CA GLU A 426 15.17 12.99 -19.98
C GLU A 426 13.91 13.73 -20.49
N VAL A 427 12.85 13.84 -19.68
CA VAL A 427 11.66 14.62 -20.07
C VAL A 427 11.41 15.81 -19.14
N ASP A 428 11.71 17.00 -19.65
CA ASP A 428 11.33 18.29 -19.08
C ASP A 428 9.80 18.39 -18.98
N GLY A 429 9.27 18.23 -17.77
CA GLY A 429 7.84 18.45 -17.49
C GLY A 429 6.93 17.31 -17.94
N ASP A 430 6.33 16.66 -16.95
CA ASP A 430 5.04 15.98 -17.05
C ASP A 430 4.88 14.76 -17.97
N ALA A 431 5.90 14.31 -18.70
CA ALA A 431 5.83 13.04 -19.45
C ALA A 431 6.19 11.79 -18.62
N PHE A 432 5.46 11.55 -17.53
CA PHE A 432 4.75 10.26 -17.51
C PHE A 432 3.49 10.47 -18.34
N GLY A 433 3.65 10.58 -19.67
CA GLY A 433 2.49 10.63 -20.58
C GLY A 433 1.68 9.37 -20.35
N ASP A 434 0.35 9.49 -20.25
CA ASP A 434 -0.60 8.61 -19.55
C ASP A 434 -0.40 7.08 -19.76
N THR A 435 0.68 6.50 -19.24
CA THR A 435 0.98 5.07 -19.39
C THR A 435 0.05 4.30 -18.47
N GLU A 436 -1.02 3.78 -19.05
CA GLU A 436 -2.07 2.98 -18.41
C GLU A 436 -1.50 1.92 -17.45
N GLU A 437 -2.21 1.63 -16.34
CA GLU A 437 -1.75 0.78 -15.24
C GLU A 437 -1.58 -0.71 -15.61
N GLY A 438 -0.58 -1.00 -16.41
CA GLY A 438 -0.49 -2.25 -17.15
C GLY A 438 0.57 -2.30 -18.21
N LEU A 439 0.94 -1.15 -18.79
CA LEU A 439 1.88 -1.08 -19.91
C LEU A 439 3.19 -0.35 -19.53
N ASP A 440 3.29 0.14 -18.29
CA ASP A 440 4.41 0.93 -17.80
C ASP A 440 5.73 0.15 -17.66
N GLY A 441 6.82 0.74 -18.15
CA GLY A 441 8.18 0.20 -17.98
C GLY A 441 8.39 -1.18 -18.61
N LEU A 442 7.82 -1.41 -19.80
CA LEU A 442 8.09 -2.58 -20.63
C LEU A 442 9.09 -2.22 -21.72
N VAL A 443 10.15 -3.00 -21.86
CA VAL A 443 11.20 -2.80 -22.88
C VAL A 443 11.50 -4.10 -23.62
N ASP A 444 11.83 -4.00 -24.90
CA ASP A 444 12.26 -5.16 -25.70
C ASP A 444 13.60 -5.70 -25.21
N ILE A 445 13.72 -7.03 -25.15
CA ILE A 445 15.00 -7.68 -24.89
C ILE A 445 15.93 -7.43 -26.07
N GLN A 446 17.09 -6.83 -25.80
CA GLN A 446 18.12 -6.51 -26.79
C GLN A 446 19.16 -7.61 -26.92
N SER A 447 19.46 -8.30 -25.81
CA SER A 447 20.56 -9.25 -25.71
C SER A 447 20.15 -10.64 -25.24
N VAL A 448 20.98 -11.62 -25.58
CA VAL A 448 20.80 -13.04 -25.25
C VAL A 448 21.01 -13.32 -23.76
N GLU A 449 21.75 -12.43 -23.09
CA GLU A 449 22.20 -12.50 -21.70
C GLU A 449 21.10 -12.01 -20.75
N GLU A 450 20.15 -11.17 -21.21
CA GLU A 450 18.98 -10.73 -20.43
C GLU A 450 18.05 -11.88 -20.03
N PHE A 451 18.15 -13.02 -20.72
CA PHE A 451 17.44 -14.26 -20.35
C PHE A 451 18.11 -15.03 -19.22
N ASP A 452 19.39 -14.77 -18.94
CA ASP A 452 20.10 -15.47 -17.88
C ASP A 452 19.61 -14.98 -16.50
N VAL A 453 19.52 -15.90 -15.54
CA VAL A 453 19.24 -15.56 -14.14
C VAL A 453 20.57 -15.62 -13.44
N ASP A 454 21.00 -14.52 -12.82
CA ASP A 454 22.23 -14.55 -12.04
C ASP A 454 22.00 -15.27 -10.71
N VAL A 455 22.32 -16.58 -10.71
CA VAL A 455 22.31 -17.44 -9.53
C VAL A 455 23.66 -17.38 -8.79
N THR A 456 24.64 -16.61 -9.29
CA THR A 456 25.95 -16.47 -8.64
C THR A 456 25.89 -15.49 -7.47
N GLU A 457 26.93 -15.50 -6.64
CA GLU A 457 26.93 -14.74 -5.39
C GLU A 457 27.03 -13.22 -5.57
N THR A 458 27.33 -12.72 -6.76
CA THR A 458 27.72 -11.32 -7.00
C THR A 458 26.55 -10.35 -7.11
N ASN A 459 25.47 -10.68 -7.84
CA ASN A 459 24.30 -9.79 -8.00
C ASN A 459 23.03 -10.22 -7.24
N GLY A 460 23.09 -11.30 -6.46
CA GLY A 460 22.07 -11.64 -5.46
C GLY A 460 20.72 -12.15 -5.96
N CYS A 461 20.42 -12.11 -7.26
CA CYS A 461 19.11 -12.48 -7.81
C CYS A 461 18.69 -13.94 -7.52
N GLY A 462 19.66 -14.86 -7.36
CA GLY A 462 19.41 -16.24 -6.94
C GLY A 462 19.44 -16.50 -5.43
N LYS A 463 19.92 -15.55 -4.59
CA LYS A 463 20.06 -15.79 -3.14
C LYS A 463 18.69 -15.87 -2.46
N ALA A 464 18.53 -16.81 -1.54
CA ALA A 464 17.32 -16.92 -0.74
C ALA A 464 17.15 -15.69 0.17
N PRO A 465 15.92 -15.17 0.36
CA PRO A 465 15.69 -14.01 1.21
C PRO A 465 15.99 -14.31 2.68
N ILE A 466 16.46 -13.29 3.39
CA ILE A 466 16.85 -13.37 4.82
C ILE A 466 15.57 -13.47 5.68
N LEU A 467 15.26 -14.66 6.19
CA LEU A 467 14.17 -14.85 7.17
C LEU A 467 14.62 -14.44 8.57
N CYS A 468 14.31 -13.22 8.98
CA CYS A 468 14.52 -12.78 10.36
C CYS A 468 13.33 -13.18 11.26
N LEU A 469 13.63 -13.76 12.42
CA LEU A 469 12.66 -14.13 13.46
C LEU A 469 12.93 -13.42 14.80
N GLY A 470 13.76 -12.37 14.80
CA GLY A 470 14.14 -11.61 16.02
C GLY A 470 13.01 -10.73 16.59
N GLY A 471 11.94 -10.49 15.83
CA GLY A 471 10.80 -9.64 16.21
C GLY A 471 11.17 -8.16 16.31
N SER A 472 10.25 -7.33 16.83
CA SER A 472 10.46 -5.87 16.95
C SER A 472 11.51 -5.47 18.01
N GLY A 473 11.78 -6.35 18.98
CA GLY A 473 12.64 -6.06 20.12
C GLY A 473 14.13 -5.94 19.80
N HIS A 474 14.86 -5.28 20.70
CA HIS A 474 16.32 -5.15 20.61
C HIS A 474 17.02 -6.49 20.92
N PHE A 475 16.56 -7.21 21.96
CA PHE A 475 17.22 -8.43 22.50
C PHE A 475 16.29 -9.41 23.25
N THR A 476 14.97 -9.35 23.07
CA THR A 476 14.00 -10.18 23.83
C THR A 476 13.98 -11.64 23.36
N GLY A 477 14.87 -12.47 23.91
CA GLY A 477 14.88 -13.93 23.69
C GLY A 477 16.20 -14.53 23.17
N GLY A 478 17.29 -13.76 23.13
CA GLY A 478 18.63 -14.29 22.78
C GLY A 478 18.92 -14.47 21.28
N HIS A 479 17.95 -14.20 20.40
CA HIS A 479 18.16 -14.22 18.95
C HIS A 479 18.52 -12.81 18.44
N SER A 480 19.74 -12.63 17.94
CA SER A 480 20.12 -11.39 17.26
C SER A 480 19.46 -11.29 15.88
N HIS A 481 19.22 -10.06 15.45
CA HIS A 481 18.87 -9.75 14.07
C HIS A 481 19.98 -10.22 13.13
N MET A 482 19.62 -10.84 12.00
CA MET A 482 20.60 -11.16 10.96
C MET A 482 20.97 -9.88 10.20
N GLU A 483 22.25 -9.71 9.88
CA GLU A 483 22.76 -8.55 9.16
C GLU A 483 22.02 -8.33 7.83
N GLY A 484 21.58 -7.11 7.59
CA GLY A 484 20.82 -6.72 6.40
C GLY A 484 19.35 -7.15 6.40
N CYS A 485 18.80 -7.61 7.53
CA CYS A 485 17.39 -7.97 7.60
C CYS A 485 16.45 -6.75 7.54
N GLY A 486 15.16 -7.01 7.25
CA GLY A 486 14.15 -5.95 7.19
C GLY A 486 14.01 -5.17 8.51
N HIS A 487 14.06 -5.84 9.66
CA HIS A 487 13.97 -5.20 10.97
C HIS A 487 15.12 -4.24 11.26
N GLU A 488 16.35 -4.62 10.91
CA GLU A 488 17.53 -3.76 11.05
C GLU A 488 17.39 -2.51 10.17
N ARG A 489 16.98 -2.70 8.91
CA ARG A 489 16.73 -1.60 7.97
C ARG A 489 15.64 -0.66 8.46
N ALA A 490 14.52 -1.20 8.95
CA ALA A 490 13.44 -0.40 9.53
C ALA A 490 13.89 0.40 10.76
N ARG A 491 14.69 -0.20 11.65
CA ARG A 491 15.28 0.50 12.81
C ARG A 491 16.17 1.66 12.35
N ASN A 492 17.00 1.45 11.33
CA ASN A 492 17.89 2.48 10.79
C ASN A 492 17.15 3.63 10.08
N ILE A 493 15.86 3.45 9.73
CA ILE A 493 15.02 4.48 9.08
C ILE A 493 14.22 5.25 10.12
N TRP A 494 13.48 4.56 11.00
CA TRP A 494 12.49 5.19 11.90
C TRP A 494 12.99 5.37 13.35
N GLY A 495 14.15 4.80 13.70
CA GLY A 495 14.77 4.94 15.02
C GLY A 495 13.99 4.35 16.20
N ASP A 496 12.80 3.80 15.99
CA ASP A 496 11.82 3.55 17.05
C ASP A 496 11.83 2.12 17.62
N GLU A 497 12.07 2.03 18.92
CA GLU A 497 11.86 0.81 19.69
C GLU A 497 10.36 0.56 19.89
N TRP A 498 9.73 -0.18 18.97
CA TRP A 498 8.36 -0.70 19.15
C TRP A 498 8.34 -1.84 20.18
N ASN A 499 8.36 -1.45 21.44
CA ASN A 499 7.99 -2.26 22.60
C ASN A 499 6.46 -2.45 22.64
N ASP A 500 5.97 -3.48 21.94
CA ASP A 500 4.56 -3.95 21.97
C ASP A 500 4.18 -4.60 23.33
#